data_AF-A0A9D7ER62-F1
#
_entry.id   AF-A0A9D7ER62-F1
#
_cell.length_a   1.000
_cell.length_b   1.000
_cell.length_c   1.000
_cell.angle_alpha   90.00
_cell.angle_beta   90.00
_cell.angle_gamma   90.00
#
_symmetry.space_group_name_H-M   'P 1'
#
loop_
_entity.id
_entity.type
_entity.pdbx_description
1 polymer ?
#
loop_
_entity_poly.entity_id
_entity_poly.type
_entity_poly.pdbx_seq_one_letter_code
_entity_poly.pdbx_strand_id
1 'polypeptide(L)'
;MLETIYTSGSYQFLYTAMVTSNSAASSYLFSNYNTGYTPTVYFDGGHGVYVGGSSNQTNYTSRIVQASTRTVAPLKLAVKLNFISTTQLSVEYYVKTTNRAPSTPAQVAGPVLARTDAPLQYVANLVDADGDLVFCRWILDKEDTTAWFGPYHSGDTSMISQTWQSTGAFEVAVQTKDYWEVQTVASTPLITTVYKCGDADGSGSISISDAVKLIAHIFGGGTAPSPPEAGDANCSGGMSISDAVYLIAHIFGGGPAPCSGC
;
A
#
# COMPACT_ATOMS: atom_id res chain seq x y z
N MET A 1 -23.71 -8.26 -44.93
CA MET A 1 -24.44 -7.06 -44.45
C MET A 1 -23.78 -6.46 -43.22
N LEU A 2 -23.65 -7.19 -42.09
CA LEU A 2 -22.95 -6.68 -40.90
C LEU A 2 -21.50 -6.27 -41.15
N GLU A 3 -20.75 -7.07 -41.92
CA GLU A 3 -19.40 -6.71 -42.35
C GLU A 3 -19.38 -5.37 -43.11
N THR A 4 -20.31 -5.17 -44.05
CA THR A 4 -20.47 -3.90 -44.79
C THR A 4 -20.80 -2.72 -43.87
N ILE A 5 -21.67 -2.93 -42.86
CA ILE A 5 -21.98 -1.90 -41.85
C ILE A 5 -20.73 -1.56 -41.04
N TYR A 6 -19.98 -2.58 -40.61
CA TYR A 6 -18.76 -2.39 -39.82
C TYR A 6 -17.67 -1.66 -40.61
N THR A 7 -17.39 -2.09 -41.84
CA THR A 7 -16.34 -1.49 -42.68
C THR A 7 -16.69 -0.08 -43.15
N SER A 8 -17.97 0.30 -43.14
CA SER A 8 -18.39 1.68 -43.44
C SER A 8 -17.91 2.71 -42.41
N GLY A 9 -17.55 2.29 -41.19
CA GLY A 9 -17.18 3.20 -40.09
C GLY A 9 -18.31 4.09 -39.57
N SER A 10 -19.55 3.91 -40.05
CA SER A 10 -20.69 4.76 -39.67
C SER A 10 -21.21 4.51 -38.25
N TYR A 11 -20.80 3.40 -37.62
CA TYR A 11 -21.20 3.00 -36.27
C TYR A 11 -19.98 2.50 -35.49
N GLN A 12 -19.92 2.82 -34.20
CA GLN A 12 -18.87 2.34 -33.30
C GLN A 12 -19.31 1.06 -32.61
N PHE A 13 -18.97 -0.10 -33.19
CA PHE A 13 -19.22 -1.40 -32.58
C PHE A 13 -18.12 -2.38 -32.96
N LEU A 14 -17.86 -3.36 -32.10
CA LEU A 14 -17.07 -4.54 -32.44
C LEU A 14 -18.01 -5.60 -33.01
N TYR A 15 -17.56 -6.32 -34.03
CA TYR A 15 -18.27 -7.51 -34.52
C TYR A 15 -17.30 -8.69 -34.58
N THR A 16 -17.82 -9.86 -34.27
CA THR A 16 -17.07 -11.12 -34.34
C THR A 16 -17.95 -12.13 -35.05
N ALA A 17 -17.39 -12.79 -36.06
CA ALA A 17 -18.00 -13.95 -36.67
C ALA A 17 -17.53 -15.20 -35.92
N MET A 18 -18.47 -16.03 -35.48
CA MET A 18 -18.14 -17.27 -34.78
C MET A 18 -17.71 -18.36 -35.79
N VAL A 19 -16.68 -19.12 -35.43
CA VAL A 19 -16.16 -20.20 -36.28
C VAL A 19 -17.03 -21.45 -36.11
N THR A 20 -17.70 -21.86 -37.19
CA THR A 20 -18.54 -23.08 -37.21
C THR A 20 -17.89 -24.24 -37.96
N SER A 21 -16.72 -24.03 -38.56
CA SER A 21 -15.98 -25.07 -39.30
C SER A 21 -15.31 -26.10 -38.38
N ASN A 22 -15.07 -25.77 -37.11
CA ASN A 22 -14.60 -26.71 -36.10
C ASN A 22 -15.81 -27.38 -35.43
N SER A 23 -15.88 -28.71 -35.43
CA SER A 23 -17.03 -29.48 -34.93
C SER A 23 -17.28 -29.31 -33.43
N ALA A 24 -16.22 -29.18 -32.61
CA ALA A 24 -16.33 -28.93 -31.18
C ALA A 24 -16.85 -27.52 -30.89
N ALA A 25 -16.31 -26.52 -31.58
CA ALA A 25 -16.79 -25.14 -31.49
C ALA A 25 -18.24 -25.02 -31.96
N SER A 26 -18.59 -25.65 -33.09
CA SER A 26 -19.95 -25.68 -33.63
C SER A 26 -20.94 -26.31 -32.65
N SER A 27 -20.57 -27.44 -32.02
CA SER A 27 -21.41 -28.10 -31.00
C SER A 27 -21.60 -27.23 -29.75
N TYR A 28 -20.53 -26.55 -29.31
CA TYR A 28 -20.58 -25.60 -28.19
C TYR A 28 -21.52 -24.43 -28.51
N LEU A 29 -21.39 -23.84 -29.70
CA LEU A 29 -22.22 -22.72 -30.15
C LEU A 29 -23.70 -23.14 -30.26
N PHE A 30 -23.98 -24.31 -30.83
CA PHE A 30 -25.35 -24.82 -30.91
C PHE A 30 -25.98 -25.01 -29.52
N SER A 31 -25.23 -25.59 -28.58
CA SER A 31 -25.73 -25.91 -27.24
C SER A 31 -25.92 -24.67 -26.35
N ASN A 32 -25.03 -23.67 -26.46
CA ASN A 32 -25.02 -22.51 -25.56
C ASN A 32 -25.67 -21.26 -26.16
N TYR A 33 -25.70 -21.16 -27.49
CA TYR A 33 -26.17 -19.98 -28.22
C TYR A 33 -27.23 -20.33 -29.26
N ASN A 34 -27.91 -21.49 -29.14
CA ASN A 34 -29.08 -21.87 -29.96
C ASN A 34 -28.96 -21.48 -31.45
N THR A 35 -27.81 -21.73 -32.07
CA THR A 35 -27.49 -21.25 -33.43
C THR A 35 -28.18 -22.08 -34.53
N GLY A 36 -29.40 -22.59 -34.26
CA GLY A 36 -30.16 -23.45 -35.17
C GLY A 36 -30.56 -22.79 -36.49
N TYR A 37 -30.40 -21.46 -36.60
CA TYR A 37 -30.69 -20.68 -37.78
C TYR A 37 -29.48 -19.80 -38.15
N THR A 38 -29.11 -19.79 -39.43
CA THR A 38 -27.92 -19.07 -39.92
C THR A 38 -28.33 -17.95 -40.88
N PRO A 39 -27.81 -16.71 -40.70
CA PRO A 39 -27.07 -16.24 -39.53
C PRO A 39 -27.98 -16.00 -38.33
N THR A 40 -27.47 -16.24 -37.12
CA THR A 40 -28.03 -15.64 -35.89
C THR A 40 -27.06 -14.59 -35.39
N VAL A 41 -27.57 -13.40 -35.08
CA VAL A 41 -26.77 -12.23 -34.71
C VAL A 41 -27.14 -11.79 -33.30
N TYR A 42 -26.12 -11.65 -32.47
CA TYR A 42 -26.21 -11.19 -31.10
C TYR A 42 -25.76 -9.74 -31.00
N PHE A 43 -26.59 -8.89 -30.43
CA PHE A 43 -26.31 -7.49 -30.12
C PHE A 43 -26.14 -7.36 -28.61
N ASP A 44 -25.11 -6.60 -28.19
CA ASP A 44 -24.82 -6.27 -26.79
C ASP A 44 -24.82 -7.50 -25.86
N GLY A 45 -23.97 -8.48 -26.15
CA GLY A 45 -23.85 -9.70 -25.34
C GLY A 45 -25.09 -10.61 -25.34
N GLY A 46 -26.01 -10.42 -26.29
CA GLY A 46 -27.25 -11.21 -26.41
C GLY A 46 -28.50 -10.51 -25.86
N HIS A 47 -28.39 -9.26 -25.42
CA HIS A 47 -29.55 -8.44 -25.08
C HIS A 47 -30.50 -8.24 -26.27
N GLY A 48 -29.95 -8.22 -27.49
CA GLY A 48 -30.73 -8.29 -28.72
C GLY A 48 -30.33 -9.52 -29.53
N VAL A 49 -31.29 -10.29 -30.01
CA VAL A 49 -31.04 -11.43 -30.91
C VAL A 49 -31.82 -11.22 -32.19
N TYR A 50 -31.15 -11.38 -33.33
CA TYR A 50 -31.77 -11.36 -34.64
C TYR A 50 -31.46 -12.66 -35.37
N VAL A 51 -32.53 -13.39 -35.69
CA VAL A 51 -32.45 -14.71 -36.31
C VAL A 51 -32.76 -14.57 -37.80
N GLY A 52 -31.87 -15.09 -38.64
CA GLY A 52 -31.98 -15.03 -40.09
C GLY A 52 -31.21 -13.87 -40.74
N GLY A 53 -31.00 -14.01 -42.05
CA GLY A 53 -30.33 -13.02 -42.89
C GLY A 53 -31.32 -12.10 -43.58
N SER A 54 -31.02 -10.81 -43.63
CA SER A 54 -31.81 -9.80 -44.34
C SER A 54 -30.89 -8.96 -45.23
N SER A 55 -31.36 -8.64 -46.44
CA SER A 55 -30.71 -7.65 -47.31
C SER A 55 -31.02 -6.21 -46.89
N ASN A 56 -32.08 -5.99 -46.09
CA ASN A 56 -32.40 -4.69 -45.51
C ASN A 56 -31.48 -4.36 -44.34
N GLN A 57 -30.61 -3.37 -44.52
CA GLN A 57 -29.61 -2.92 -43.56
C GLN A 57 -30.24 -2.35 -42.27
N THR A 58 -31.44 -1.77 -42.36
CA THR A 58 -32.15 -1.16 -41.22
C THR A 58 -32.46 -2.17 -40.11
N ASN A 59 -32.63 -3.46 -40.46
CA ASN A 59 -32.83 -4.53 -39.48
C ASN A 59 -31.64 -4.70 -38.53
N TYR A 60 -30.43 -4.36 -38.99
CA TYR A 60 -29.21 -4.42 -38.20
C TYR A 60 -28.90 -3.06 -37.55
N THR A 61 -28.95 -1.96 -38.32
CA THR A 61 -28.56 -0.63 -37.80
C THR A 61 -29.48 -0.13 -36.69
N SER A 62 -30.79 -0.39 -36.76
CA SER A 62 -31.71 -0.03 -35.67
C SER A 62 -31.35 -0.70 -34.34
N ARG A 63 -30.92 -1.97 -34.37
CA ARG A 63 -30.47 -2.72 -33.19
C ARG A 63 -29.11 -2.27 -32.69
N ILE A 64 -28.20 -1.89 -33.59
CA ILE A 64 -26.91 -1.27 -33.23
C ILE A 64 -27.18 0.05 -32.48
N VAL A 65 -28.08 0.90 -32.99
CA VAL A 65 -28.43 2.16 -32.34
C VAL A 65 -29.06 1.92 -30.98
N GLN A 66 -30.02 0.99 -30.87
CA GLN A 66 -30.64 0.61 -29.59
C GLN A 66 -29.62 0.09 -28.58
N ALA A 67 -28.63 -0.69 -29.01
CA ALA A 67 -27.53 -1.12 -28.17
C ALA A 67 -26.67 0.06 -27.73
N SER A 68 -26.35 0.98 -28.64
CA SER A 68 -25.48 2.14 -28.36
C SER A 68 -26.11 3.19 -27.45
N THR A 69 -27.44 3.27 -27.38
CA THR A 69 -28.15 4.22 -26.50
C THR A 69 -28.48 3.63 -25.14
N ARG A 70 -28.17 2.34 -24.92
CA ARG A 70 -28.46 1.68 -23.66
C ARG A 70 -27.54 2.23 -22.57
N THR A 71 -28.11 2.61 -21.44
CA THR A 71 -27.32 2.99 -20.27
C THR A 71 -26.66 1.75 -19.69
N VAL A 72 -25.34 1.66 -19.82
CA VAL A 72 -24.53 0.63 -19.18
C VAL A 72 -23.76 1.30 -18.06
N ALA A 73 -23.96 0.84 -16.82
CA ALA A 73 -23.17 1.34 -15.70
C ALA A 73 -21.69 1.04 -15.98
N PRO A 74 -20.78 2.00 -15.73
CA PRO A 74 -19.36 1.73 -15.89
C PRO A 74 -18.98 0.58 -14.94
N LEU A 75 -18.44 -0.49 -15.51
CA LEU A 75 -17.90 -1.61 -14.75
C LEU A 75 -16.41 -1.37 -14.55
N LYS A 76 -15.98 -1.39 -13.30
CA LYS A 76 -14.58 -1.57 -12.94
C LYS A 76 -14.36 -3.07 -12.75
N LEU A 77 -13.35 -3.62 -13.45
CA LEU A 77 -12.93 -5.02 -13.33
C LEU A 77 -11.43 -5.06 -13.02
N ALA A 78 -11.06 -5.64 -11.88
CA ALA A 78 -9.68 -5.91 -11.53
C ALA A 78 -9.49 -7.41 -11.55
N VAL A 79 -8.44 -7.87 -12.22
CA VAL A 79 -8.10 -9.29 -12.36
C VAL A 79 -6.66 -9.49 -11.94
N LYS A 80 -6.42 -10.42 -11.03
CA LYS A 80 -5.09 -10.85 -10.62
C LYS A 80 -4.91 -12.32 -10.96
N LEU A 81 -3.77 -12.62 -11.56
CA LEU A 81 -3.35 -13.96 -11.92
C LEU A 81 -2.23 -14.38 -10.98
N ASN A 82 -2.44 -15.46 -10.23
CA ASN A 82 -1.45 -16.05 -9.35
C ASN A 82 -1.02 -17.40 -9.94
N PHE A 83 0.24 -17.49 -10.37
CA PHE A 83 0.82 -18.76 -10.82
C PHE A 83 1.12 -19.64 -9.61
N ILE A 84 0.46 -20.79 -9.53
CA ILE A 84 0.65 -21.75 -8.43
C ILE A 84 1.66 -22.82 -8.84
N SER A 85 1.57 -23.29 -10.09
CA SER A 85 2.50 -24.26 -10.66
C SER A 85 2.52 -24.16 -12.20
N THR A 86 3.23 -25.06 -12.87
CA THR A 86 3.26 -25.14 -14.34
C THR A 86 1.93 -25.56 -14.96
N THR A 87 1.01 -26.11 -14.17
CA THR A 87 -0.30 -26.59 -14.64
C THR A 87 -1.48 -25.93 -13.93
N GLN A 88 -1.22 -25.09 -12.93
CA GLN A 88 -2.25 -24.47 -12.10
C GLN A 88 -2.02 -22.97 -11.96
N LEU A 89 -3.06 -22.21 -12.27
CA LEU A 89 -3.17 -20.78 -12.03
C LEU A 89 -4.44 -20.51 -11.22
N SER A 90 -4.38 -19.52 -10.33
CA SER A 90 -5.55 -18.95 -9.67
C SER A 90 -5.87 -17.60 -10.29
N VAL A 91 -7.16 -17.36 -10.56
CA VAL A 91 -7.68 -16.08 -11.02
C VAL A 91 -8.54 -15.50 -9.92
N GLU A 92 -8.11 -14.37 -9.38
CA GLU A 92 -8.93 -13.55 -8.50
C GLU A 92 -9.47 -12.38 -9.31
N TYR A 93 -10.76 -12.09 -9.16
CA TYR A 93 -11.37 -10.95 -9.83
C TYR A 93 -12.32 -10.21 -8.90
N TYR A 94 -12.39 -8.90 -9.09
CA TYR A 94 -13.27 -8.00 -8.36
C TYR A 94 -14.02 -7.13 -9.37
N VAL A 95 -15.34 -7.00 -9.20
CA VAL A 95 -16.21 -6.21 -10.08
C VAL A 95 -17.03 -5.25 -9.24
N LYS A 96 -17.00 -3.97 -9.58
CA LYS A 96 -17.85 -2.93 -8.98
C LYS A 96 -18.32 -1.92 -10.01
N THR A 97 -19.47 -1.30 -9.74
CA THR A 97 -20.02 -0.19 -10.54
C THR A 97 -19.52 1.18 -10.08
N THR A 98 -19.03 1.28 -8.83
CA THR A 98 -18.47 2.50 -8.22
C THR A 98 -17.38 2.13 -7.22
N ASN A 99 -16.35 2.97 -7.06
CA ASN A 99 -15.26 2.76 -6.10
C ASN A 99 -14.74 4.10 -5.58
N ARG A 100 -14.65 4.26 -4.27
CA ARG A 100 -13.97 5.35 -3.58
C ARG A 100 -12.60 4.85 -3.12
N ALA A 101 -11.61 5.75 -3.08
CA ALA A 101 -10.30 5.41 -2.54
C ALA A 101 -10.42 5.01 -1.06
N PRO A 102 -9.47 4.22 -0.53
CA PRO A 102 -9.39 3.95 0.89
C PRO A 102 -9.30 5.24 1.70
N SER A 103 -9.73 5.16 2.96
CA SER A 103 -9.54 6.28 3.86
C SER A 103 -8.05 6.36 4.21
N THR A 104 -7.46 7.55 4.12
CA THR A 104 -6.10 7.76 4.64
C THR A 104 -6.05 7.30 6.11
N PRO A 105 -5.13 6.40 6.49
CA PRO A 105 -4.99 5.97 7.88
C PRO A 105 -4.81 7.18 8.79
N ALA A 106 -5.60 7.26 9.86
CA ALA A 106 -5.67 8.44 10.70
C ALA A 106 -4.36 8.72 11.46
N GLN A 107 -3.64 7.68 11.92
CA GLN A 107 -2.36 7.82 12.62
C GLN A 107 -1.63 6.47 12.73
N VAL A 108 -0.29 6.50 12.69
CA VAL A 108 0.57 5.38 13.10
C VAL A 108 0.72 5.36 14.63
N ALA A 109 0.60 4.19 15.24
CA ALA A 109 0.88 3.96 16.66
C ALA A 109 2.22 3.24 16.84
N GLY A 110 2.99 3.63 17.85
CA GLY A 110 4.29 3.02 18.17
C GLY A 110 5.09 3.87 19.17
N PRO A 111 6.33 3.47 19.48
CA PRO A 111 7.22 4.23 20.36
C PRO A 111 7.52 5.62 19.79
N VAL A 112 7.42 6.67 20.62
CA VAL A 112 7.84 8.05 20.27
C VAL A 112 9.24 8.39 20.79
N LEU A 113 9.76 7.56 21.69
CA LEU A 113 11.09 7.67 22.26
C LEU A 113 11.69 6.26 22.31
N ALA A 114 12.92 6.12 21.84
CA ALA A 114 13.59 4.82 21.78
C ALA A 114 15.10 4.95 21.82
N ARG A 115 15.79 3.90 22.26
CA ARG A 115 17.23 3.81 22.13
C ARG A 115 17.65 3.43 20.71
N THR A 116 18.83 3.86 20.30
CA THR A 116 19.48 3.36 19.07
C THR A 116 19.62 1.84 19.12
N ASP A 117 19.49 1.19 17.96
CA ASP A 117 19.59 -0.26 17.76
C ASP A 117 18.49 -1.11 18.42
N ALA A 118 17.49 -0.51 19.08
CA ALA A 118 16.31 -1.25 19.53
C ALA A 118 15.37 -1.58 18.36
N PRO A 119 14.86 -2.82 18.27
CA PRO A 119 13.76 -3.13 17.37
C PRO A 119 12.46 -2.52 17.90
N LEU A 120 11.84 -1.66 17.09
CA LEU A 120 10.61 -0.94 17.41
C LEU A 120 9.46 -1.45 16.54
N GLN A 121 8.30 -1.67 17.15
CA GLN A 121 7.09 -2.08 16.45
C GLN A 121 6.17 -0.88 16.24
N TYR A 122 5.76 -0.70 14.99
CA TYR A 122 4.77 0.31 14.60
C TYR A 122 3.55 -0.40 14.02
N VAL A 123 2.36 0.14 14.31
CA VAL A 123 1.08 -0.40 13.86
C VAL A 123 0.22 0.70 13.23
N ALA A 124 -0.54 0.33 12.21
CA ALA A 124 -1.49 1.22 11.56
C ALA A 124 -2.80 0.49 11.29
N ASN A 125 -3.92 1.13 11.65
CA ASN A 125 -5.27 0.65 11.31
C ASN A 125 -5.56 1.00 9.84
N LEU A 126 -6.06 0.03 9.08
CA LEU A 126 -6.38 0.18 7.67
C LEU A 126 -7.89 0.20 7.50
N VAL A 127 -8.44 1.30 6.99
CA VAL A 127 -9.89 1.44 6.82
C VAL A 127 -10.20 1.90 5.40
N ASP A 128 -11.13 1.21 4.77
CA ASP A 128 -11.65 1.57 3.46
C ASP A 128 -13.10 2.07 3.59
N ALA A 129 -13.46 3.12 2.84
CA ALA A 129 -14.78 3.74 2.93
C ALA A 129 -15.91 2.86 2.34
N ASP A 130 -15.56 1.95 1.43
CA ASP A 130 -16.45 1.00 0.77
C ASP A 130 -16.31 -0.43 1.33
N GLY A 131 -15.46 -0.61 2.35
CA GLY A 131 -15.16 -1.91 2.97
C GLY A 131 -14.26 -2.80 2.12
N ASP A 132 -13.54 -2.22 1.14
CA ASP A 132 -12.68 -2.97 0.24
C ASP A 132 -11.39 -3.46 0.90
N LEU A 133 -10.74 -4.39 0.20
CA LEU A 133 -9.40 -4.84 0.54
C LEU A 133 -8.38 -3.73 0.34
N VAL A 134 -7.53 -3.52 1.34
CA VAL A 134 -6.54 -2.44 1.38
C VAL A 134 -5.13 -3.01 1.31
N PHE A 135 -4.27 -2.40 0.51
CA PHE A 135 -2.83 -2.58 0.58
C PHE A 135 -2.23 -1.38 1.31
N CYS A 136 -1.14 -1.59 2.04
CA CYS A 136 -0.41 -0.51 2.68
C CYS A 136 1.09 -0.61 2.43
N ARG A 137 1.79 0.52 2.42
CA ARG A 137 3.26 0.56 2.52
C ARG A 137 3.65 1.52 3.62
N TRP A 138 4.78 1.22 4.26
CA TRP A 138 5.36 2.05 5.29
C TRP A 138 6.34 3.04 4.65
N ILE A 139 6.31 4.27 5.16
CA ILE A 139 7.23 5.34 4.83
C ILE A 139 8.05 5.57 6.09
N LEU A 140 9.33 5.20 6.03
CA LEU A 140 10.30 5.30 7.10
C LEU A 140 11.22 6.47 6.76
N ASP A 141 11.37 7.42 7.66
CA ASP A 141 12.17 8.63 7.48
C ASP A 141 12.00 9.33 6.11
N LYS A 142 10.92 10.11 5.99
CA LYS A 142 10.57 10.96 4.84
C LYS A 142 10.20 10.18 3.57
N GLU A 143 11.18 9.63 2.86
CA GLU A 143 10.98 9.07 1.50
C GLU A 143 11.41 7.60 1.38
N ASP A 144 12.01 7.00 2.40
CA ASP A 144 12.32 5.57 2.35
C ASP A 144 11.01 4.77 2.48
N THR A 145 10.68 3.98 1.46
CA THR A 145 9.40 3.29 1.37
C THR A 145 9.56 1.80 1.21
N THR A 146 8.75 1.05 1.94
CA THR A 146 8.68 -0.40 1.79
C THR A 146 7.92 -0.80 0.54
N ALA A 147 8.02 -2.09 0.20
CA ALA A 147 7.04 -2.71 -0.69
C ALA A 147 5.60 -2.59 -0.13
N TRP A 148 4.62 -2.75 -1.01
CA TRP A 148 3.21 -2.84 -0.63
C TRP A 148 2.92 -4.18 0.04
N PHE A 149 2.37 -4.12 1.24
CA PHE A 149 1.85 -5.25 2.02
C PHE A 149 0.33 -5.40 1.82
N GLY A 150 -0.18 -6.62 1.98
CA GLY A 150 -1.60 -6.94 1.89
C GLY A 150 -1.92 -7.96 0.78
N PRO A 151 -3.20 -8.08 0.39
CA PRO A 151 -4.33 -7.26 0.84
C PRO A 151 -4.73 -7.56 2.30
N TYR A 152 -5.28 -6.55 2.96
CA TYR A 152 -5.90 -6.60 4.29
C TYR A 152 -7.39 -6.32 4.18
N HIS A 153 -8.21 -6.85 5.08
CA HIS A 153 -9.61 -6.45 5.17
C HIS A 153 -9.72 -5.05 5.79
N SER A 154 -10.74 -4.30 5.41
CA SER A 154 -11.04 -3.04 6.08
C SER A 154 -11.30 -3.28 7.57
N GLY A 155 -10.56 -2.58 8.43
CA GLY A 155 -10.53 -2.75 9.88
C GLY A 155 -9.29 -3.50 10.40
N ASP A 156 -8.52 -4.17 9.54
CA ASP A 156 -7.30 -4.87 9.94
C ASP A 156 -6.17 -3.89 10.28
N THR A 157 -5.18 -4.39 11.01
CA THR A 157 -3.93 -3.68 11.32
C THR A 157 -2.76 -4.22 10.53
N SER A 158 -1.95 -3.32 9.97
CA SER A 158 -0.60 -3.65 9.50
C SER A 158 0.43 -3.33 10.57
N MET A 159 1.51 -4.11 10.62
CA MET A 159 2.62 -3.95 11.56
C MET A 159 3.96 -3.99 10.83
N ILE A 160 4.90 -3.17 11.25
CA ILE A 160 6.31 -3.25 10.84
C ILE A 160 7.24 -3.21 12.05
N SER A 161 8.37 -3.93 11.96
CA SER A 161 9.48 -3.83 12.89
C SER A 161 10.60 -3.02 12.25
N GLN A 162 11.07 -1.95 12.90
CA GLN A 162 12.12 -1.06 12.41
C GLN A 162 13.18 -0.81 13.48
N THR A 163 14.45 -0.76 13.07
CA THR A 163 15.60 -0.47 13.94
C THR A 163 16.35 0.74 13.41
N TRP A 164 16.54 1.76 14.25
CA TRP A 164 17.28 2.98 13.90
C TRP A 164 18.72 2.89 14.42
N GLN A 165 19.70 3.05 13.52
CA GLN A 165 21.13 2.89 13.83
C GLN A 165 21.84 4.22 14.16
N SER A 166 21.11 5.33 14.10
CA SER A 166 21.59 6.67 14.47
C SER A 166 20.61 7.33 15.43
N THR A 167 21.10 8.31 16.19
CA THR A 167 20.26 9.18 17.01
C THR A 167 19.60 10.25 16.13
N GLY A 168 18.50 10.82 16.62
CA GLY A 168 17.75 11.86 15.92
C GLY A 168 16.25 11.65 15.94
N ALA A 169 15.51 12.51 15.23
CA ALA A 169 14.07 12.38 15.06
C ALA A 169 13.77 11.71 13.72
N PHE A 170 13.08 10.57 13.75
CA PHE A 170 12.69 9.81 12.56
C PHE A 170 11.18 9.84 12.37
N GLU A 171 10.76 9.99 11.12
CA GLU A 171 9.35 10.01 10.76
C GLU A 171 8.87 8.60 10.39
N VAL A 172 7.70 8.19 10.88
CA VAL A 172 7.06 6.93 10.49
C VAL A 172 5.63 7.22 10.03
N ALA A 173 5.35 6.96 8.76
CA ALA A 173 4.03 7.14 8.17
C ALA A 173 3.60 5.88 7.40
N VAL A 174 2.33 5.83 7.05
CA VAL A 174 1.75 4.76 6.23
C VAL A 174 0.98 5.37 5.08
N GLN A 175 1.01 4.71 3.92
CA GLN A 175 0.19 5.04 2.77
C GLN A 175 -0.61 3.82 2.35
N THR A 176 -1.85 4.02 1.91
CA THR A 176 -2.74 2.94 1.49
C THR A 176 -3.15 3.06 0.03
N LYS A 177 -3.52 1.92 -0.55
CA LYS A 177 -4.19 1.85 -1.86
C LYS A 177 -5.21 0.73 -1.88
N ASP A 178 -6.21 0.83 -2.74
CA ASP A 178 -7.15 -0.25 -3.01
C ASP A 178 -6.65 -1.20 -4.09
N TYR A 179 -7.48 -2.19 -4.43
CA TYR A 179 -7.24 -3.13 -5.54
C TYR A 179 -7.34 -2.46 -6.93
N TRP A 180 -7.80 -1.21 -6.99
CA TRP A 180 -7.93 -0.41 -8.21
C TRP A 180 -6.73 0.52 -8.43
N GLU A 181 -5.66 0.34 -7.66
CA GLU A 181 -4.43 1.14 -7.70
C GLU A 181 -4.65 2.63 -7.37
N VAL A 182 -5.78 2.96 -6.73
CA VAL A 182 -6.04 4.30 -6.24
C VAL A 182 -5.36 4.47 -4.89
N GLN A 183 -4.35 5.33 -4.85
CA GLN A 183 -3.54 5.58 -3.66
C GLN A 183 -4.07 6.77 -2.86
N THR A 184 -3.90 6.72 -1.55
CA THR A 184 -4.13 7.86 -0.65
C THR A 184 -2.89 8.76 -0.58
N VAL A 185 -3.01 9.94 0.02
CA VAL A 185 -1.84 10.61 0.61
C VAL A 185 -1.29 9.78 1.78
N ALA A 186 -0.04 10.01 2.18
CA ALA A 186 0.52 9.44 3.40
C ALA A 186 -0.24 9.94 4.64
N SER A 187 -0.29 9.13 5.70
CA SER A 187 -0.77 9.54 7.01
C SER A 187 0.10 10.67 7.58
N THR A 188 -0.42 11.36 8.60
CA THR A 188 0.45 12.22 9.43
C THR A 188 1.55 11.35 10.06
N PRO A 189 2.84 11.76 9.96
CA PRO A 189 3.94 10.95 10.49
C PRO A 189 3.93 10.93 12.02
N LEU A 190 4.22 9.77 12.59
CA LEU A 190 4.63 9.62 13.98
C LEU A 190 6.13 9.91 14.08
N ILE A 191 6.51 10.84 14.96
CA ILE A 191 7.93 11.16 15.20
C ILE A 191 8.46 10.25 16.32
N THR A 192 9.50 9.49 16.01
CA THR A 192 10.28 8.73 16.99
C THR A 192 11.61 9.43 17.25
N THR A 193 11.82 9.92 18.46
CA THR A 193 13.14 10.42 18.89
C THR A 193 13.99 9.25 19.34
N VAL A 194 15.13 9.06 18.70
CA VAL A 194 16.10 8.01 19.00
C VAL A 194 17.29 8.61 19.72
N TYR A 195 17.63 8.05 20.89
CA TYR A 195 18.72 8.51 21.74
C TYR A 195 19.75 7.41 22.00
N LYS A 196 20.92 7.81 22.50
CA LYS A 196 22.01 6.91 22.86
C LYS A 196 22.50 7.26 24.26
N CYS A 197 22.73 6.25 25.10
CA CYS A 197 23.28 6.45 26.44
C CYS A 197 24.66 7.10 26.36
N GLY A 198 24.85 8.18 27.10
CA GLY A 198 26.09 8.95 27.11
C GLY A 198 26.23 9.99 26.01
N ASP A 199 25.25 10.12 25.09
CA ASP A 199 25.14 11.21 24.11
C ASP A 199 24.22 12.30 24.68
N ALA A 200 24.66 12.91 25.79
CA ALA A 200 23.89 13.87 26.56
C ALA A 200 23.58 15.14 25.76
N ASP A 201 24.43 15.51 24.80
CA ASP A 201 24.22 16.66 23.94
C ASP A 201 23.40 16.39 22.68
N GLY A 202 23.17 15.12 22.34
CA GLY A 202 22.38 14.69 21.20
C GLY A 202 23.12 14.84 19.87
N SER A 203 24.45 14.88 19.89
CA SER A 203 25.31 14.99 18.70
C SER A 203 25.43 13.68 17.92
N GLY A 204 25.00 12.56 18.49
CA GLY A 204 25.13 11.21 17.93
C GLY A 204 26.47 10.53 18.21
N SER A 205 27.36 11.18 18.96
CA SER A 205 28.69 10.66 19.30
C SER A 205 28.99 10.88 20.78
N ILE A 206 29.56 9.87 21.43
CA ILE A 206 30.00 9.99 22.82
C ILE A 206 31.34 10.73 22.86
N SER A 207 31.37 11.90 23.46
CA SER A 207 32.50 12.83 23.46
C SER A 207 32.62 13.62 24.76
N ILE A 208 33.68 14.44 24.86
CA ILE A 208 33.88 15.28 26.05
C ILE A 208 32.77 16.34 26.22
N SER A 209 32.11 16.72 25.12
CA SER A 209 30.99 17.66 25.15
C SER A 209 29.81 17.14 25.96
N ASP A 210 29.57 15.82 25.94
CA ASP A 210 28.54 15.16 26.72
C ASP A 210 28.80 15.27 28.23
N ALA A 211 30.04 14.97 28.65
CA ALA A 211 30.44 15.11 30.03
C ALA A 211 30.35 16.57 30.50
N VAL A 212 30.76 17.53 29.66
CA VAL A 212 30.64 18.96 29.95
C VAL A 212 29.18 19.36 30.11
N LYS A 213 28.28 18.87 29.24
CA LYS A 213 26.85 19.15 29.33
C LYS A 213 26.23 18.60 30.61
N LEU A 214 26.56 17.37 30.99
CA LEU A 214 26.11 16.77 32.26
C LEU A 214 26.57 17.60 33.45
N ILE A 215 27.86 17.94 33.52
CA ILE A 215 28.42 18.77 34.61
C ILE A 215 27.71 20.13 34.65
N ALA A 216 27.56 20.80 33.52
CA ALA A 216 26.89 22.09 33.44
C ALA A 216 25.45 22.01 33.95
N HIS A 217 24.70 20.96 33.56
CA HIS A 217 23.34 20.74 34.04
C HIS A 217 23.28 20.48 35.54
N ILE A 218 24.10 19.55 36.06
CA ILE A 218 24.11 19.12 37.47
C ILE A 218 24.41 20.30 38.41
N PHE A 219 25.30 21.21 38.02
CA PHE A 219 25.65 22.39 38.82
C PHE A 219 24.78 23.63 38.50
N GLY A 220 23.69 23.46 37.75
CA GLY A 220 22.68 24.50 37.52
C GLY A 220 23.03 25.56 36.45
N GLY A 221 24.09 25.34 35.68
CA GLY A 221 24.55 26.25 34.61
C GLY A 221 24.08 25.88 33.20
N GLY A 222 23.51 24.69 32.99
CA GLY A 222 23.13 24.16 31.67
C GLY A 222 21.75 23.50 31.63
N THR A 223 21.23 23.27 30.41
CA THR A 223 19.96 22.56 30.18
C THR A 223 20.12 21.05 30.38
N ALA A 224 19.05 20.40 30.83
CA ALA A 224 19.03 18.94 30.94
C ALA A 224 19.20 18.29 29.56
N PRO A 225 19.87 17.13 29.48
CA PRO A 225 19.73 16.20 28.36
C PRO A 225 18.27 15.93 28.03
N SER A 226 17.97 15.82 26.74
CA SER A 226 16.63 15.54 26.24
C SER A 226 16.77 14.42 25.19
N PRO A 227 16.37 13.18 25.50
CA PRO A 227 15.72 12.75 26.74
C PRO A 227 16.71 12.68 27.94
N PRO A 228 16.23 12.73 29.20
CA PRO A 228 17.09 12.59 30.39
C PRO A 228 17.91 11.30 30.41
N GLU A 229 17.38 10.22 29.86
CA GLU A 229 18.00 8.90 29.73
C GLU A 229 19.31 8.96 28.95
N ALA A 230 19.44 9.87 27.98
CA ALA A 230 20.70 10.08 27.26
C ALA A 230 21.86 10.50 28.18
N GLY A 231 21.55 11.07 29.36
CA GLY A 231 22.53 11.47 30.37
C GLY A 231 22.90 10.40 31.40
N ASP A 232 22.19 9.27 31.45
CA ASP A 232 22.49 8.15 32.35
C ASP A 232 23.47 7.18 31.66
N ALA A 233 24.73 7.58 31.58
CA ALA A 233 25.76 6.85 30.85
C ALA A 233 26.13 5.50 31.49
N ASN A 234 25.94 5.38 32.81
CA ASN A 234 26.27 4.18 33.56
C ASN A 234 25.04 3.30 33.89
N CYS A 235 23.84 3.68 33.42
CA CYS A 235 22.59 2.98 33.65
C CYS A 235 22.24 2.80 35.14
N SER A 236 22.52 3.81 35.94
CA SER A 236 22.18 3.80 37.37
C SER A 236 20.71 4.09 37.66
N GLY A 237 19.93 4.44 36.63
CA GLY A 237 18.52 4.83 36.73
C GLY A 237 18.34 6.32 37.04
N GLY A 238 19.39 7.12 36.91
CA GLY A 238 19.35 8.54 37.19
C GLY A 238 20.62 9.26 36.75
N MET A 239 20.45 10.49 36.28
CA MET A 239 21.55 11.35 35.84
C MET A 239 22.25 11.98 37.05
N SER A 240 23.54 11.71 37.23
CA SER A 240 24.33 12.28 38.31
C SER A 240 25.79 12.52 37.92
N ILE A 241 26.59 13.01 38.88
CA ILE A 241 28.02 13.27 38.63
C ILE A 241 28.79 11.98 38.30
N SER A 242 28.28 10.80 38.70
CA SER A 242 28.90 9.54 38.35
C SER A 242 28.86 9.28 36.85
N ASP A 243 27.85 9.75 36.14
CA ASP A 243 27.72 9.59 34.69
C ASP A 243 28.76 10.42 33.94
N ALA A 244 28.99 11.67 34.38
CA ALA A 244 30.04 12.50 33.81
C ALA A 244 31.44 11.88 34.04
N VAL A 245 31.70 11.37 35.25
CA VAL A 245 32.97 10.67 35.55
C VAL A 245 33.11 9.39 34.71
N TYR A 246 32.02 8.64 34.53
CA TYR A 246 31.98 7.43 33.71
C TYR A 246 32.31 7.74 32.24
N LEU A 247 31.71 8.78 31.67
CA LEU A 247 32.00 9.24 30.30
C LEU A 247 33.47 9.64 30.14
N ILE A 248 34.02 10.44 31.07
CA ILE A 248 35.42 10.86 31.03
C ILE A 248 36.33 9.62 31.07
N ALA A 249 36.08 8.67 31.96
CA ALA A 249 36.86 7.43 32.04
C ALA A 249 36.81 6.64 30.72
N HIS A 250 35.63 6.52 30.11
CA HIS A 250 35.47 5.86 28.80
C HIS A 250 36.24 6.57 27.68
N ILE A 251 36.05 7.89 27.55
CA ILE A 251 36.64 8.71 26.48
C ILE A 251 38.18 8.65 26.49
N PHE A 252 38.78 8.64 27.69
CA PHE A 252 40.24 8.54 27.84
C PHE A 252 40.76 7.08 27.91
N GLY A 253 39.92 6.08 27.60
CA GLY A 253 40.32 4.68 27.46
C GLY A 253 40.53 3.93 28.77
N GLY A 254 40.17 4.52 29.91
CA GLY A 254 40.27 3.92 31.24
C GLY A 254 39.01 3.19 31.72
N GLY A 255 37.88 3.33 31.01
CA GLY A 255 36.58 2.83 31.44
C GLY A 255 35.77 2.10 30.35
N PRO A 256 34.76 1.31 30.74
CA PRO A 256 33.85 0.63 29.82
C PRO A 256 33.01 1.61 28.99
N ALA A 257 32.53 1.17 27.83
CA ALA A 257 31.57 1.93 27.03
C ALA A 257 30.27 2.21 27.81
N PRO A 258 29.55 3.29 27.50
CA PRO A 258 28.18 3.48 27.99
C PRO A 258 27.34 2.26 27.71
N CYS A 259 26.46 1.97 28.65
CA CYS A 259 25.58 0.83 28.59
C CYS A 259 24.68 0.87 27.35
N SER A 260 24.24 -0.30 26.90
CA SER A 260 23.33 -0.43 25.77
C SER A 260 21.85 -0.18 26.12
N GLY A 261 21.53 0.17 27.37
CA GLY A 261 20.16 0.33 27.83
C GLY A 261 20.01 1.16 29.10
N CYS A 262 20.01 2.46 28.90
CA CYS A 262 19.44 3.49 29.77
C CYS A 262 17.98 3.72 29.31
#